data_AF-A0A1S8BBC9-F1
#
_entry.id   AF-A0A1S8BBC9-F1
#
_cell.length_a   1.000
_cell.length_b   1.000
_cell.length_c   1.000
_cell.angle_alpha   90.00
_cell.angle_beta   90.00
_cell.angle_gamma   90.00
#
_symmetry.space_group_name_H-M   'P 1'
#
loop_
_entity.id
_entity.type
_entity.pdbx_description
1 polymer ?
#
loop_
_entity_poly.entity_id
_entity_poly.type
_entity_poly.pdbx_seq_one_letter_code
_entity_poly.pdbx_strand_id
1 'polypeptide(L)'
;MNEINTDALFAIGPIIRAAEPRLVTLEETFGLLTHEKHTQWFGILLSVIYEEGYSIRWAIQNTLEYGISQPRRRLALIAAAPGFPLPKMPKPTHGKPGSGLPSFVTVREAIGTIPRGTTNHNPMSARRVDKIPWDPDHPYNKTIKTSNSEVYHWSGRRKFTNRELAGLQGFPHTHTFHGSSIEKQIGNAVPSTWFKLVFDECVKVLRRMDRAQGRSARSAHGDNENGREETGLFGIPSQTMSPAPRNLSQVSKGSSAEDAIVIDDDEVILVD
;
A
#
# COMPACT_ATOMS: atom_id res chain seq x y z
N MET A 1 -6.07 -14.52 -14.85
CA MET A 1 -5.00 -14.80 -13.86
C MET A 1 -4.26 -16.06 -14.30
N ASN A 2 -2.95 -16.18 -14.09
CA ASN A 2 -2.23 -17.45 -14.26
C ASN A 2 -2.25 -18.22 -12.92
N GLU A 3 -1.96 -19.52 -12.96
CA GLU A 3 -2.03 -20.43 -11.80
C GLU A 3 -1.22 -19.91 -10.60
N ILE A 4 0.03 -19.49 -10.83
CA ILE A 4 0.91 -18.95 -9.78
C ILE A 4 0.30 -17.74 -9.06
N ASN A 5 -0.34 -16.81 -9.79
CA ASN A 5 -0.97 -15.65 -9.17
C ASN A 5 -2.23 -16.04 -8.40
N THR A 6 -2.95 -17.05 -8.88
CA THR A 6 -4.12 -17.60 -8.21
C THR A 6 -3.73 -18.29 -6.91
N ASP A 7 -2.67 -19.10 -6.93
CA ASP A 7 -2.16 -19.82 -5.75
C ASP A 7 -1.71 -18.86 -4.65
N ALA A 8 -1.07 -17.75 -5.03
CA ALA A 8 -0.66 -16.71 -4.09
C ALA A 8 -1.85 -16.10 -3.34
N LEU A 9 -3.01 -15.95 -4.01
CA LEU A 9 -4.23 -15.43 -3.40
C LEU A 9 -4.80 -16.42 -2.37
N PHE A 10 -4.85 -17.71 -2.69
CA PHE A 10 -5.35 -18.73 -1.78
C PHE A 10 -4.40 -19.02 -0.60
N ALA A 11 -3.13 -18.64 -0.68
CA ALA A 11 -2.20 -18.72 0.43
C ALA A 11 -2.48 -17.70 1.55
N ILE A 12 -3.23 -16.63 1.26
CA ILE A 12 -3.45 -15.52 2.21
C ILE A 12 -4.17 -15.97 3.48
N GLY A 13 -5.30 -16.69 3.35
CA GLY A 13 -6.06 -17.19 4.49
C GLY A 13 -5.22 -18.07 5.42
N PRO A 14 -4.56 -19.13 4.92
CA PRO A 14 -3.63 -19.94 5.71
C PRO A 14 -2.52 -19.14 6.40
N ILE A 15 -1.95 -18.12 5.75
CA ILE A 15 -0.93 -17.25 6.36
C ILE A 15 -1.53 -16.43 7.51
N ILE A 16 -2.70 -15.83 7.31
CA ILE A 16 -3.39 -15.05 8.35
C ILE A 16 -3.70 -15.95 9.55
N ARG A 17 -4.26 -17.13 9.30
CA ARG A 17 -4.61 -18.09 10.35
C ARG A 17 -3.40 -18.58 11.14
N ALA A 18 -2.27 -18.80 10.47
CA ALA A 18 -1.06 -19.28 11.12
C ALA A 18 -0.31 -18.18 11.88
N ALA A 19 -0.33 -16.94 11.38
CA ALA A 19 0.43 -15.83 11.96
C ALA A 19 -0.38 -14.97 12.94
N GLU A 20 -1.71 -15.07 12.93
CA GLU A 20 -2.66 -14.27 13.71
C GLU A 20 -2.26 -12.78 13.84
N PRO A 21 -1.97 -12.10 12.71
CA PRO A 21 -1.39 -10.77 12.76
C PRO A 21 -2.43 -9.73 13.20
N ARG A 22 -2.06 -8.78 14.06
CA ARG A 22 -2.98 -7.68 14.44
C ARG A 22 -3.46 -6.85 13.26
N LEU A 23 -2.60 -6.69 12.24
CA LEU A 23 -2.89 -5.99 10.99
C LEU A 23 -2.28 -6.75 9.81
N VAL A 24 -2.98 -6.76 8.69
CA VAL A 24 -2.52 -7.27 7.39
C VAL A 24 -2.45 -6.11 6.41
N THR A 25 -1.42 -6.07 5.58
CA THR A 25 -1.36 -5.14 4.44
C THR A 25 -1.07 -5.92 3.17
N LEU A 26 -1.72 -5.55 2.08
CA LEU A 26 -1.53 -6.17 0.78
C LEU A 26 -1.48 -5.09 -0.31
N GLU A 27 -0.64 -5.31 -1.31
CA GLU A 27 -0.54 -4.46 -2.49
C GLU A 27 -0.74 -5.31 -3.73
N GLU A 28 -1.54 -4.80 -4.66
CA GLU A 28 -1.80 -5.47 -5.93
C GLU A 28 -1.91 -4.49 -7.10
N THR A 29 -1.86 -5.04 -8.31
CA THR A 29 -2.13 -4.24 -9.50
C THR A 29 -3.61 -3.82 -9.55
N PHE A 30 -3.88 -2.57 -9.94
CA PHE A 30 -5.26 -2.08 -10.09
C PHE A 30 -6.09 -2.87 -11.11
N GLY A 31 -5.42 -3.62 -12.00
CA GLY A 31 -6.05 -4.49 -13.00
C GLY A 31 -6.89 -5.61 -12.39
N LEU A 32 -6.69 -5.94 -11.11
CA LEU A 32 -7.54 -6.89 -10.38
C LEU A 32 -8.99 -6.39 -10.27
N LEU A 33 -9.19 -5.08 -10.18
CA LEU A 33 -10.50 -4.43 -10.06
C LEU A 33 -11.11 -4.05 -11.42
N THR A 34 -10.27 -3.65 -12.39
CA THR A 34 -10.75 -3.01 -13.62
C THR A 34 -10.93 -3.94 -14.81
N HIS A 35 -10.37 -5.15 -14.76
CA HIS A 35 -10.63 -6.16 -15.79
C HIS A 35 -11.80 -7.04 -15.35
N GLU A 36 -12.86 -7.09 -16.15
CA GLU A 36 -14.08 -7.87 -15.85
C GLU A 36 -13.79 -9.35 -15.53
N LYS A 37 -12.79 -9.93 -16.20
CA LYS A 37 -12.30 -11.30 -15.94
C LYS A 37 -11.63 -11.48 -14.56
N HIS A 38 -11.26 -10.38 -13.91
CA HIS A 38 -10.48 -10.34 -12.68
C HIS A 38 -11.26 -9.83 -11.47
N THR A 39 -12.37 -9.13 -11.67
CA THR A 39 -13.20 -8.59 -10.57
C THR A 39 -13.70 -9.68 -9.61
N GLN A 40 -13.96 -10.89 -10.12
CA GLN A 40 -14.29 -12.06 -9.29
C GLN A 40 -13.15 -12.42 -8.32
N TRP A 41 -11.90 -12.32 -8.77
CA TRP A 41 -10.72 -12.59 -7.94
C TRP A 41 -10.52 -11.54 -6.85
N PHE A 42 -10.87 -10.28 -7.12
CA PHE A 42 -10.91 -9.28 -6.06
C PHE A 42 -11.95 -9.62 -4.99
N GLY A 43 -13.14 -10.04 -5.39
CA GLY A 43 -14.17 -10.52 -4.47
C GLY A 43 -13.67 -11.70 -3.61
N ILE A 44 -13.04 -12.70 -4.24
CA ILE A 44 -12.45 -13.85 -3.53
C ILE A 44 -11.36 -13.40 -2.55
N LEU A 45 -10.47 -12.48 -2.94
CA LEU A 45 -9.46 -11.93 -2.05
C LEU A 45 -10.07 -11.32 -0.78
N LEU A 46 -11.11 -10.50 -0.96
CA LEU A 46 -11.82 -9.90 0.16
C LEU A 46 -12.49 -10.97 1.03
N SER A 47 -13.17 -11.94 0.42
CA SER A 47 -13.80 -13.06 1.13
C SER A 47 -12.80 -13.87 1.95
N VAL A 48 -11.63 -14.22 1.40
CA VAL A 48 -10.59 -14.99 2.10
C VAL A 48 -10.12 -14.27 3.35
N ILE A 49 -9.91 -12.95 3.30
CA ILE A 49 -9.47 -12.17 4.47
C ILE A 49 -10.62 -12.00 5.47
N TYR A 50 -11.83 -11.78 4.96
CA TYR A 50 -13.02 -11.56 5.77
C TYR A 50 -13.47 -12.83 6.51
N GLU A 51 -13.32 -14.00 5.91
CA GLU A 51 -13.60 -15.31 6.54
C GLU A 51 -12.65 -15.61 7.72
N GLU A 52 -11.45 -15.02 7.74
CA GLU A 52 -10.56 -15.06 8.92
C GLU A 52 -10.95 -14.03 10.01
N GLY A 53 -12.06 -13.29 9.84
CA GLY A 53 -12.60 -12.35 10.82
C GLY A 53 -12.02 -10.94 10.76
N TYR A 54 -11.33 -10.56 9.69
CA TYR A 54 -10.68 -9.25 9.60
C TYR A 54 -11.60 -8.21 8.95
N SER A 55 -11.63 -7.00 9.53
CA SER A 55 -12.19 -5.81 8.86
C SER A 55 -11.23 -5.32 7.77
N ILE A 56 -11.74 -4.81 6.63
CA ILE A 56 -10.94 -4.52 5.44
C ILE A 56 -11.17 -3.09 4.94
N ARG A 57 -10.10 -2.37 4.62
CA ARG A 57 -10.12 -1.08 3.91
C ARG A 57 -9.19 -1.14 2.71
N TRP A 58 -9.62 -0.65 1.56
CA TRP A 58 -8.80 -0.64 0.37
C TRP A 58 -8.97 0.64 -0.45
N ALA A 59 -7.96 0.98 -1.25
CA ALA A 59 -8.01 2.11 -2.16
C ALA A 59 -7.16 1.87 -3.40
N ILE A 60 -7.60 2.41 -4.54
CA ILE A 60 -6.72 2.54 -5.71
C ILE A 60 -6.04 3.91 -5.64
N GLN A 61 -4.73 3.92 -5.38
CA GLN A 61 -3.95 5.14 -5.22
C GLN A 61 -3.02 5.36 -6.41
N ASN A 62 -2.98 6.60 -6.93
CA ASN A 62 -2.03 7.01 -7.95
C ASN A 62 -0.78 7.59 -7.29
N THR A 63 0.38 6.98 -7.50
CA THR A 63 1.61 7.37 -6.81
C THR A 63 2.09 8.80 -7.09
N LEU A 64 1.65 9.45 -8.18
CA LEU A 64 1.91 10.89 -8.41
C LEU A 64 1.43 11.74 -7.23
N GLU A 65 0.30 11.37 -6.62
CA GLU A 65 -0.30 12.07 -5.48
C GLU A 65 0.49 11.87 -4.17
N TYR A 66 1.51 11.00 -4.20
CA TYR A 66 2.30 10.60 -3.03
C TYR A 66 3.81 10.85 -3.23
N GLY A 67 4.16 11.85 -4.06
CA GLY A 67 5.54 12.31 -4.23
C GLY A 67 6.42 11.44 -5.12
N ILE A 68 5.82 10.53 -5.88
CA ILE A 68 6.52 9.70 -6.87
C ILE A 68 6.44 10.37 -8.23
N SER A 69 7.56 10.51 -8.94
CA SER A 69 7.61 11.19 -10.25
C SER A 69 7.21 10.30 -11.44
N GLN A 70 6.30 9.35 -11.24
CA GLN A 70 5.72 8.56 -12.31
C GLN A 70 4.31 8.08 -11.95
N PRO A 71 3.39 7.97 -12.92
CA PRO A 71 2.05 7.45 -12.71
C PRO A 71 2.08 5.94 -12.52
N ARG A 72 1.77 5.49 -11.32
CA ARG A 72 1.52 4.07 -11.02
C ARG A 72 0.31 3.99 -10.13
N ARG A 73 -0.76 3.41 -10.68
CA ARG A 73 -1.97 3.11 -9.91
C ARG A 73 -1.83 1.73 -9.29
N ARG A 74 -2.11 1.62 -7.99
CA ARG A 74 -2.02 0.38 -7.24
C ARG A 74 -3.17 0.27 -6.27
N LEU A 75 -3.60 -0.97 -6.06
CA LEU A 75 -4.53 -1.34 -5.00
C LEU A 75 -3.71 -1.49 -3.73
N ALA A 76 -3.97 -0.65 -2.73
CA ALA A 76 -3.53 -0.88 -1.37
C ALA A 76 -4.70 -1.40 -0.55
N LEU A 77 -4.46 -2.43 0.25
CA LEU A 77 -5.44 -3.03 1.15
C LEU A 77 -4.83 -3.13 2.55
N ILE A 78 -5.62 -2.78 3.55
CA ILE A 78 -5.31 -2.94 4.97
C ILE A 78 -6.43 -3.76 5.56
N ALA A 79 -6.10 -4.79 6.34
CA ALA A 79 -7.06 -5.52 7.15
C ALA A 79 -6.66 -5.46 8.63
N ALA A 80 -7.65 -5.43 9.52
CA ALA A 80 -7.45 -5.36 10.96
C ALA A 80 -8.19 -6.51 11.65
N ALA A 81 -7.48 -7.18 12.57
CA ALA A 81 -8.04 -8.26 13.37
C ALA A 81 -9.18 -7.75 14.27
N PRO A 82 -10.08 -8.63 14.74
CA PRO A 82 -11.11 -8.27 15.70
C PRO A 82 -10.55 -7.51 16.92
N GLY A 83 -11.25 -6.46 17.35
CA GLY A 83 -10.81 -5.60 18.45
C GLY A 83 -9.70 -4.59 18.10
N PHE A 84 -9.20 -4.55 16.86
CA PHE A 84 -8.26 -3.54 16.38
C PHE A 84 -8.93 -2.50 15.47
N PRO A 85 -8.75 -1.19 15.74
CA PRO A 85 -9.28 -0.15 14.86
C PRO A 85 -8.70 -0.26 13.45
N LEU A 86 -9.54 -0.25 12.43
CA LEU A 86 -9.12 -0.31 11.03
C LEU A 86 -8.34 0.97 10.61
N PRO A 87 -7.03 0.88 10.28
CA PRO A 87 -6.23 2.06 9.91
C PRO A 87 -6.79 2.78 8.67
N LYS A 88 -6.71 4.11 8.65
CA LYS A 88 -7.14 4.92 7.50
C LYS A 88 -6.19 4.75 6.33
N MET A 89 -6.68 4.98 5.11
CA MET A 89 -5.77 5.16 3.97
C MET A 89 -5.08 6.53 4.06
N PRO A 90 -3.82 6.63 3.65
CA PRO A 90 -3.12 7.90 3.66
C PRO A 90 -3.76 8.85 2.65
N LYS A 91 -3.87 10.13 3.02
CA LYS A 91 -4.32 11.19 2.12
C LYS A 91 -3.21 11.54 1.11
N PRO A 92 -3.56 12.02 -0.10
CA PRO A 92 -2.63 12.63 -1.02
C PRO A 92 -1.73 13.68 -0.35
N THR A 93 -0.44 13.65 -0.69
CA THR A 93 0.56 14.63 -0.23
C THR A 93 0.91 15.65 -1.32
N HIS A 94 0.64 15.32 -2.57
CA HIS A 94 0.89 16.15 -3.74
C HIS A 94 -0.35 16.20 -4.61
N GLY A 95 -0.51 17.27 -5.37
CA GLY A 95 -1.68 17.48 -6.20
C GLY A 95 -1.41 18.36 -7.42
N LYS A 96 -2.47 18.59 -8.18
CA LYS A 96 -2.44 19.57 -9.28
C LYS A 96 -2.31 21.00 -8.71
N PRO A 97 -1.79 21.96 -9.50
CA PRO A 97 -1.85 23.36 -9.15
C PRO A 97 -3.26 23.78 -8.73
N GLY A 98 -3.38 24.52 -7.63
CA GLY A 98 -4.66 24.96 -7.06
C GLY A 98 -5.34 23.96 -6.10
N SER A 99 -4.80 22.76 -5.91
CA SER A 99 -5.34 21.77 -4.94
C SER A 99 -5.05 22.08 -3.46
N GLY A 100 -4.21 23.09 -3.18
CA GLY A 100 -3.73 23.38 -1.82
C GLY A 100 -2.60 22.45 -1.34
N LEU A 101 -2.20 21.47 -2.15
CA LEU A 101 -1.06 20.60 -1.91
C LEU A 101 0.17 21.04 -2.73
N PRO A 102 1.40 20.66 -2.31
CA PRO A 102 2.58 20.72 -3.17
C PRO A 102 2.33 20.14 -4.56
N SER A 103 2.92 20.76 -5.59
CA SER A 103 2.82 20.27 -6.96
C SER A 103 3.53 18.93 -7.12
N PHE A 104 3.10 18.11 -8.08
CA PHE A 104 3.73 16.81 -8.34
C PHE A 104 5.25 16.91 -8.57
N VAL A 105 5.98 15.95 -8.00
CA VAL A 105 7.44 15.86 -8.12
C VAL A 105 7.83 15.63 -9.58
N THR A 106 8.71 16.48 -10.08
CA THR A 106 9.23 16.43 -11.45
C THR A 106 10.31 15.36 -11.61
N VAL A 107 10.57 14.95 -12.85
CA VAL A 107 11.65 13.98 -13.13
C VAL A 107 12.99 14.55 -12.69
N ARG A 108 13.22 15.85 -12.96
CA ARG A 108 14.45 16.53 -12.57
C ARG A 108 14.66 16.50 -11.05
N GLU A 109 13.64 16.76 -10.25
CA GLU A 109 13.75 16.69 -8.79
C GLU A 109 14.03 15.27 -8.30
N ALA A 110 13.34 14.28 -8.87
CA ALA A 110 13.44 12.88 -8.43
C ALA A 110 14.81 12.24 -8.67
N ILE A 111 15.53 12.66 -9.72
CA ILE A 111 16.79 12.00 -10.11
C ILE A 111 17.97 12.96 -10.32
N GLY A 112 17.75 14.27 -10.30
CA GLY A 112 18.79 15.28 -10.47
C GLY A 112 19.76 15.39 -9.30
N THR A 113 19.38 14.86 -8.14
CA THR A 113 20.17 14.85 -6.89
C THR A 113 20.91 13.54 -6.65
N ILE A 114 20.90 12.60 -7.61
CA ILE A 114 21.64 11.33 -7.50
C ILE A 114 23.14 11.64 -7.33
N PRO A 115 23.79 11.22 -6.23
CA PRO A 115 25.21 11.47 -6.02
C PRO A 115 26.07 10.83 -7.11
N ARG A 116 27.15 11.51 -7.50
CA ARG A 116 28.14 10.94 -8.42
C ARG A 116 28.76 9.68 -7.82
N GLY A 117 28.99 8.67 -8.65
CA GLY A 117 29.55 7.38 -8.21
C GLY A 117 28.54 6.44 -7.51
N THR A 118 27.26 6.82 -7.42
CA THR A 118 26.23 5.92 -6.88
C THR A 118 26.18 4.61 -7.67
N THR A 119 26.01 3.49 -6.95
CA THR A 119 25.89 2.17 -7.57
C THR A 119 24.77 2.14 -8.61
N ASN A 120 25.02 1.45 -9.72
CA ASN A 120 24.11 1.34 -10.86
C ASN A 120 23.76 2.67 -11.54
N HIS A 121 24.60 3.69 -11.38
CA HIS A 121 24.48 4.99 -12.02
C HIS A 121 25.72 5.34 -12.86
N ASN A 122 25.73 4.91 -14.12
CA ASN A 122 26.71 5.37 -15.10
C ASN A 122 26.01 5.84 -16.38
N PRO A 123 25.72 7.15 -16.49
CA PRO A 123 25.09 7.73 -17.69
C PRO A 123 25.90 7.53 -18.98
N MET A 124 27.23 7.46 -18.89
CA MET A 124 28.12 7.36 -20.05
C MET A 124 28.10 5.98 -20.69
N SER A 125 27.92 4.93 -19.88
CA SER A 125 27.78 3.55 -20.36
C SER A 125 26.33 3.14 -20.60
N ALA A 126 25.36 4.04 -20.40
CA ALA A 126 23.96 3.74 -20.62
C ALA A 126 23.70 3.49 -22.11
N ARG A 127 22.83 2.51 -22.41
CA ARG A 127 22.46 2.16 -23.80
C ARG A 127 21.98 3.40 -24.54
N ARG A 128 22.63 3.69 -25.68
CA ARG A 128 22.27 4.81 -26.56
C ARG A 128 20.93 4.56 -27.24
N VAL A 129 20.22 5.64 -27.46
CA VAL A 129 19.00 5.68 -28.27
C VAL A 129 19.00 6.98 -29.07
N ASP A 130 18.24 7.01 -30.14
CA ASP A 130 17.97 8.21 -30.92
C ASP A 130 16.48 8.53 -30.84
N LYS A 131 16.13 9.45 -29.94
CA LYS A 131 14.76 9.87 -29.63
C LYS A 131 14.72 11.38 -29.45
N ILE A 132 13.52 11.94 -29.59
CA ILE A 132 13.29 13.38 -29.39
C ILE A 132 13.55 13.73 -27.90
N PRO A 133 14.37 14.74 -27.59
CA PRO A 133 14.50 15.26 -26.23
C PRO A 133 13.16 15.76 -25.68
N TRP A 134 12.98 15.70 -24.36
CA TRP A 134 11.76 16.15 -23.69
C TRP A 134 12.08 16.91 -22.40
N ASP A 135 11.07 17.54 -21.81
CA ASP A 135 11.23 18.41 -20.64
C ASP A 135 11.17 17.61 -19.32
N PRO A 136 12.22 17.58 -18.49
CA PRO A 136 12.19 16.85 -17.23
C PRO A 136 11.51 17.63 -16.08
N ASP A 137 11.06 18.85 -16.29
CA ASP A 137 10.42 19.72 -15.27
C ASP A 137 8.91 19.44 -15.12
N HIS A 138 8.51 18.22 -15.45
CA HIS A 138 7.20 17.65 -15.17
C HIS A 138 7.35 16.18 -14.69
N PRO A 139 6.33 15.58 -14.04
CA PRO A 139 6.37 14.17 -13.70
C PRO A 139 6.52 13.29 -14.93
N TYR A 140 7.11 12.11 -14.79
CA TYR A 140 7.25 11.22 -15.94
C TYR A 140 5.87 10.78 -16.45
N ASN A 141 5.74 10.59 -17.76
CA ASN A 141 4.44 10.27 -18.38
C ASN A 141 4.19 8.77 -18.55
N LYS A 142 5.13 7.90 -18.14
CA LYS A 142 5.01 6.44 -18.26
C LYS A 142 5.29 5.77 -16.91
N THR A 143 4.60 4.66 -16.68
CA THR A 143 4.88 3.78 -15.53
C THR A 143 6.20 3.03 -15.75
N ILE A 144 7.07 3.02 -14.74
CA ILE A 144 8.27 2.17 -14.76
C ILE A 144 7.86 0.72 -14.48
N LYS A 145 8.26 -0.18 -15.39
CA LYS A 145 7.87 -1.60 -15.41
C LYS A 145 9.10 -2.49 -15.45
N THR A 146 8.91 -3.80 -15.55
CA THR A 146 10.00 -4.79 -15.71
C THR A 146 10.62 -4.79 -17.10
N SER A 147 9.94 -4.21 -18.09
CA SER A 147 10.44 -3.99 -19.44
C SER A 147 10.19 -2.53 -19.80
N ASN A 148 11.28 -1.76 -19.90
CA ASN A 148 11.27 -0.31 -20.14
C ASN A 148 11.79 0.02 -21.55
N SER A 149 11.38 -0.77 -22.54
CA SER A 149 11.79 -0.62 -23.96
C SER A 149 11.50 0.78 -24.53
N GLU A 150 10.47 1.45 -24.05
CA GLU A 150 9.99 2.76 -24.52
C GLU A 150 10.38 3.93 -23.59
N VAL A 151 11.10 3.65 -22.51
CA VAL A 151 11.49 4.62 -21.48
C VAL A 151 12.93 5.08 -21.75
N TYR A 152 13.20 6.38 -21.71
CA TYR A 152 14.51 6.95 -22.02
C TYR A 152 14.72 8.30 -21.35
N HIS A 153 15.98 8.68 -21.16
CA HIS A 153 16.36 9.91 -20.48
C HIS A 153 15.98 11.15 -21.30
N TRP A 154 15.61 12.25 -20.66
CA TRP A 154 15.12 13.49 -21.29
C TRP A 154 16.02 14.07 -22.38
N SER A 155 17.31 13.76 -22.35
CA SER A 155 18.25 14.10 -23.43
C SER A 155 17.91 13.49 -24.80
N GLY A 156 17.07 12.45 -24.87
CA GLY A 156 16.80 11.71 -26.10
C GLY A 156 17.94 10.80 -26.59
N ARG A 157 19.12 10.85 -25.96
CA ARG A 157 20.37 10.20 -26.43
C ARG A 157 20.71 8.87 -25.75
N ARG A 158 20.05 8.55 -24.63
CA ARG A 158 20.33 7.34 -23.83
C ARG A 158 19.10 6.85 -23.06
N LYS A 159 19.15 5.60 -22.64
CA LYS A 159 18.28 5.05 -21.61
C LYS A 159 18.57 5.66 -20.24
N PHE A 160 17.58 5.62 -19.35
CA PHE A 160 17.84 5.83 -17.93
C PHE A 160 18.74 4.70 -17.41
N THR A 161 19.62 5.05 -16.48
CA THR A 161 20.36 4.09 -15.65
C THR A 161 19.40 3.42 -14.67
N ASN A 162 19.78 2.25 -14.14
CA ASN A 162 18.97 1.57 -13.12
C ASN A 162 18.76 2.46 -11.89
N ARG A 163 19.76 3.26 -11.48
CA ARG A 163 19.61 4.20 -10.36
C ARG A 163 18.57 5.30 -10.63
N GLU A 164 18.53 5.82 -11.84
CA GLU A 164 17.52 6.80 -12.27
C GLU A 164 16.12 6.18 -12.27
N LEU A 165 15.97 4.96 -12.80
CA LEU A 165 14.69 4.22 -12.73
C LEU A 165 14.25 4.00 -11.29
N ALA A 166 15.17 3.66 -10.39
CA ALA A 166 14.88 3.49 -8.97
C ALA A 166 14.45 4.81 -8.31
N GLY A 167 15.11 5.93 -8.63
CA GLY A 167 14.72 7.26 -8.15
C GLY A 167 13.31 7.65 -8.61
N LEU A 168 12.97 7.41 -9.89
CA LEU A 168 11.62 7.62 -10.41
C LEU A 168 10.56 6.75 -9.72
N GLN A 169 10.94 5.55 -9.26
CA GLN A 169 10.08 4.65 -8.48
C GLN A 169 10.05 5.01 -6.97
N GLY A 170 10.75 6.06 -6.54
CA GLY A 170 10.78 6.53 -5.14
C GLY A 170 11.70 5.74 -4.22
N PHE A 171 12.71 5.05 -4.75
CA PHE A 171 13.74 4.46 -3.90
C PHE A 171 14.72 5.53 -3.40
N PRO A 172 15.12 5.49 -2.12
CA PRO A 172 16.25 6.27 -1.64
C PRO A 172 17.51 6.00 -2.47
N HIS A 173 18.31 7.03 -2.75
CA HIS A 173 19.55 6.87 -3.52
C HIS A 173 20.58 5.97 -2.80
N THR A 174 20.44 5.80 -1.48
CA THR A 174 21.24 4.89 -0.64
C THR A 174 20.84 3.42 -0.77
N HIS A 175 19.68 3.10 -1.34
CA HIS A 175 19.22 1.72 -1.47
C HIS A 175 20.12 0.94 -2.42
N THR A 176 20.58 -0.26 -2.03
CA THR A 176 21.47 -1.09 -2.86
C THR A 176 20.70 -2.28 -3.43
N PHE A 177 20.81 -2.46 -4.74
CA PHE A 177 20.24 -3.62 -5.44
C PHE A 177 21.32 -4.68 -5.64
N HIS A 178 20.93 -5.95 -5.53
CA HIS A 178 21.83 -7.10 -5.64
C HIS A 178 21.42 -8.04 -6.77
N GLY A 179 22.39 -8.79 -7.30
CA GLY A 179 22.18 -9.75 -8.39
C GLY A 179 22.07 -9.10 -9.77
N SER A 180 21.63 -9.88 -10.76
CA SER A 180 21.68 -9.51 -12.18
C SER A 180 20.38 -8.88 -12.72
N SER A 181 19.23 -9.16 -12.11
CA SER A 181 17.90 -8.74 -12.60
C SER A 181 17.41 -7.43 -11.99
N ILE A 182 18.29 -6.43 -11.86
CA ILE A 182 18.02 -5.19 -11.11
C ILE A 182 16.84 -4.40 -11.72
N GLU A 183 16.76 -4.27 -13.05
CA GLU A 183 15.65 -3.54 -13.69
C GLU A 183 14.29 -4.21 -13.38
N LYS A 184 14.25 -5.54 -13.32
CA LYS A 184 13.05 -6.30 -12.95
C LYS A 184 12.67 -6.07 -11.48
N GLN A 185 13.65 -6.02 -10.58
CA GLN A 185 13.42 -5.69 -9.16
C GLN A 185 12.78 -4.31 -9.02
N ILE A 186 13.35 -3.29 -9.68
CA ILE A 186 12.83 -1.92 -9.66
C ILE A 186 11.41 -1.86 -10.22
N GLY A 187 11.17 -2.48 -11.38
CA GLY A 187 9.88 -2.45 -12.06
C GLY A 187 8.75 -3.13 -11.30
N ASN A 188 9.05 -4.25 -10.62
CA ASN A 188 8.10 -4.99 -9.80
C ASN A 188 7.83 -4.32 -8.46
N ALA A 189 8.82 -3.64 -7.89
CA ALA A 189 8.70 -3.07 -6.55
C ALA A 189 7.50 -2.13 -6.40
N VAL A 190 6.94 -2.18 -5.19
CA VAL A 190 6.03 -1.16 -4.67
C VAL A 190 6.86 0.10 -4.36
N PRO A 191 6.45 1.29 -4.82
CA PRO A 191 7.14 2.53 -4.48
C PRO A 191 7.24 2.74 -2.96
N SER A 192 8.46 2.68 -2.42
CA SER A 192 8.70 2.59 -0.98
C SER A 192 8.22 3.82 -0.20
N THR A 193 8.38 5.02 -0.76
CA THR A 193 7.93 6.27 -0.12
C THR A 193 6.42 6.41 -0.08
N TRP A 194 5.70 5.85 -1.05
CA TRP A 194 4.24 5.78 -1.02
C TRP A 194 3.77 4.78 0.05
N PHE A 195 4.25 3.54 -0.01
CA PHE A 195 3.76 2.49 0.90
C PHE A 195 4.18 2.72 2.36
N LYS A 196 5.27 3.49 2.59
CA LYS A 196 5.60 4.01 3.91
C LYS A 196 4.43 4.77 4.55
N LEU A 197 3.68 5.56 3.78
CA LEU A 197 2.53 6.32 4.30
C LEU A 197 1.40 5.39 4.75
N VAL A 198 1.18 4.29 4.02
CA VAL A 198 0.24 3.22 4.40
C VAL A 198 0.68 2.58 5.72
N PHE A 199 1.97 2.24 5.85
CA PHE A 199 2.50 1.70 7.10
C PHE A 199 2.47 2.69 8.26
N ASP A 200 2.67 3.98 8.02
CA ASP A 200 2.61 4.99 9.08
C ASP A 200 1.19 5.06 9.69
N GLU A 201 0.12 4.90 8.90
CA GLU A 201 -1.25 4.79 9.43
C GLU A 201 -1.45 3.50 10.26
N CYS A 202 -0.89 2.37 9.82
CA CYS A 202 -0.92 1.12 10.57
C CYS A 202 -0.18 1.26 11.92
N VAL A 203 1.02 1.85 11.91
CA VAL A 203 1.85 2.07 13.10
C VAL A 203 1.17 3.00 14.10
N LYS A 204 0.44 4.02 13.64
CA LYS A 204 -0.35 4.90 14.53
C LYS A 204 -1.38 4.12 15.33
N VAL A 205 -2.11 3.20 14.68
CA VAL A 205 -3.09 2.34 15.34
C VAL A 205 -2.40 1.42 16.34
N LEU A 206 -1.37 0.68 15.91
CA LEU A 206 -0.66 -0.27 16.78
C LEU A 206 -0.12 0.41 18.04
N ARG A 207 0.58 1.55 17.88
CA ARG A 207 1.12 2.32 19.00
C ARG A 207 0.04 2.86 19.94
N ARG A 208 -1.13 3.25 19.41
CA ARG A 208 -2.27 3.69 20.24
C ARG A 208 -2.78 2.54 21.11
N MET A 209 -2.94 1.36 20.51
CA MET A 209 -3.42 0.16 21.21
C MET A 209 -2.42 -0.31 22.27
N ASP A 210 -1.13 -0.36 21.95
CA ASP A 210 -0.09 -0.79 22.90
C ASP A 210 -0.03 0.13 24.13
N ARG A 211 -0.21 1.44 23.92
CA ARG A 211 -0.27 2.42 25.01
C ARG A 211 -1.52 2.26 25.86
N ALA A 212 -2.67 1.96 25.25
CA ALA A 212 -3.93 1.75 25.98
C ALA A 212 -3.84 0.50 26.86
N GLN A 213 -3.38 -0.62 26.30
CA GLN A 213 -3.17 -1.87 27.05
C GLN A 213 -2.15 -1.70 28.18
N GLY A 214 -1.02 -1.03 27.90
CA GLY A 214 0.00 -0.76 28.91
C GLY A 214 -0.48 0.15 30.05
N ARG A 215 -1.41 1.08 29.78
CA ARG A 215 -2.05 1.91 30.83
C ARG A 215 -3.02 1.08 31.66
N SER A 216 -3.89 0.30 31.04
CA SER A 216 -4.83 -0.57 31.75
C SER A 216 -4.10 -1.58 32.65
N ALA A 217 -2.98 -2.16 32.19
CA ALA A 217 -2.16 -3.06 32.99
C ALA A 217 -1.52 -2.38 34.21
N ARG A 218 -1.12 -1.10 34.09
CA ARG A 218 -0.56 -0.32 35.22
C ARG A 218 -1.61 0.11 36.23
N SER A 219 -2.81 0.50 35.77
CA SER A 219 -3.93 0.78 36.67
C SER A 219 -4.35 -0.48 37.43
N ALA A 220 -4.44 -1.63 36.76
CA ALA A 220 -4.74 -2.91 37.42
C ALA A 220 -3.65 -3.35 38.43
N HIS A 221 -2.39 -2.94 38.26
CA HIS A 221 -1.32 -3.18 39.24
C HIS A 221 -1.28 -2.15 40.38
N GLY A 222 -1.80 -0.94 40.17
CA GLY A 222 -1.88 0.11 41.20
C GLY A 222 -3.04 -0.07 42.18
N ASP A 223 -4.08 -0.81 41.79
CA ASP A 223 -5.26 -1.05 42.61
C ASP A 223 -5.21 -2.38 43.40
N ASN A 224 -4.12 -3.15 43.27
CA ASN A 224 -3.99 -4.48 43.88
C ASN A 224 -3.35 -4.49 45.30
N GLU A 225 -3.31 -3.34 45.99
CA GLU A 225 -2.97 -3.27 47.42
C GLU A 225 -4.19 -3.33 48.37
N ASN A 226 -5.41 -3.52 47.86
CA ASN A 226 -6.55 -3.86 48.72
C ASN A 226 -7.38 -4.97 48.08
N GLY A 227 -7.24 -6.17 48.63
CA GLY A 227 -7.77 -7.40 48.06
C GLY A 227 -9.30 -7.48 47.98
N ARG A 228 -9.76 -8.24 46.98
CA ARG A 228 -10.76 -9.32 47.10
C ARG A 228 -10.79 -10.12 45.81
N GLU A 229 -10.83 -11.44 45.95
CA GLU A 229 -11.07 -12.41 44.87
C GLU A 229 -12.45 -12.22 44.25
N GLU A 230 -12.57 -12.39 42.94
CA GLU A 230 -13.74 -13.05 42.36
C GLU A 230 -13.44 -13.68 40.99
N THR A 231 -13.92 -14.92 40.85
CA THR A 231 -13.84 -15.80 39.69
C THR A 231 -14.85 -15.44 38.61
N GLY A 232 -14.51 -15.59 37.33
CA GLY A 232 -15.47 -15.39 36.23
C GLY A 232 -15.05 -16.04 34.92
N LEU A 233 -15.52 -17.25 34.69
CA LEU A 233 -15.49 -18.04 33.47
C LEU A 233 -16.34 -17.35 32.37
N PHE A 234 -15.80 -17.10 31.17
CA PHE A 234 -16.62 -16.71 30.02
C PHE A 234 -16.24 -17.51 28.77
N GLY A 235 -17.14 -18.41 28.38
CA GLY A 235 -17.21 -19.01 27.06
C GLY A 235 -17.83 -18.03 26.06
N ILE A 236 -17.35 -18.09 24.82
CA ILE A 236 -17.81 -17.22 23.72
C ILE A 236 -18.82 -18.01 22.87
N PRO A 237 -20.05 -17.51 22.64
CA PRO A 237 -20.99 -18.15 21.74
C PRO A 237 -20.72 -17.73 20.28
N SER A 238 -20.70 -18.72 19.40
CA SER A 238 -20.75 -18.57 17.95
C SER A 238 -22.16 -18.20 17.50
N GLN A 239 -22.36 -17.05 16.83
CA GLN A 239 -23.61 -16.77 16.10
C GLN A 239 -23.41 -16.00 14.78
N THR A 240 -24.46 -16.14 13.96
CA THR A 240 -24.58 -16.07 12.50
C THR A 240 -24.68 -14.69 11.88
N MET A 241 -24.24 -14.62 10.61
CA MET A 241 -23.97 -13.42 9.82
C MET A 241 -25.18 -12.90 9.01
N SER A 242 -25.21 -11.59 8.77
CA SER A 242 -26.03 -10.97 7.71
C SER A 242 -25.24 -10.83 6.40
N PRO A 243 -25.84 -11.04 5.22
CA PRO A 243 -25.12 -11.04 3.94
C PRO A 243 -24.69 -9.64 3.50
N ALA A 244 -23.55 -9.59 2.80
CA ALA A 244 -22.95 -8.36 2.27
C ALA A 244 -23.89 -7.60 1.29
N PRO A 245 -23.90 -6.25 1.33
CA PRO A 245 -24.71 -5.45 0.41
C PRO A 245 -24.19 -5.56 -1.04
N ARG A 246 -25.14 -5.66 -1.99
CA ARG A 246 -24.91 -5.98 -3.42
C ARG A 246 -24.64 -4.81 -4.36
N ASN A 247 -24.31 -3.60 -3.89
CA ASN A 247 -24.18 -2.44 -4.79
C ASN A 247 -22.73 -1.99 -4.98
N LEU A 248 -22.06 -2.61 -5.96
CA LEU A 248 -20.89 -2.06 -6.64
C LEU A 248 -21.38 -1.22 -7.83
N SER A 249 -21.73 0.05 -7.62
CA SER A 249 -22.04 0.96 -8.72
C SER A 249 -21.13 2.19 -8.73
N GLN A 250 -20.46 2.36 -9.88
CA GLN A 250 -19.79 3.57 -10.39
C GLN A 250 -18.48 4.01 -9.73
N VAL A 251 -17.39 3.29 -10.04
CA VAL A 251 -16.03 3.85 -9.97
C VAL A 251 -15.89 4.93 -11.05
N SER A 252 -15.95 6.20 -10.65
CA SER A 252 -15.77 7.33 -11.54
C SER A 252 -14.32 7.38 -12.08
N LYS A 253 -14.19 7.71 -13.37
CA LYS A 253 -12.89 7.98 -14.00
C LYS A 253 -12.35 9.32 -13.48
N GLY A 254 -11.56 9.28 -12.41
CA GLY A 254 -10.65 10.38 -12.07
C GLY A 254 -10.65 10.86 -10.62
N SER A 255 -10.28 10.00 -9.68
CA SER A 255 -9.52 10.35 -8.45
C SER A 255 -9.17 9.04 -7.72
N SER A 256 -8.30 9.10 -6.70
CA SER A 256 -8.13 7.98 -5.77
C SER A 256 -9.48 7.63 -5.14
N ALA A 257 -9.97 6.41 -5.38
CA ALA A 257 -11.23 5.91 -4.83
C ALA A 257 -10.92 5.00 -3.63
N GLU A 258 -11.59 5.24 -2.51
CA GLU A 258 -11.46 4.50 -1.25
C GLU A 258 -12.79 3.80 -0.96
N ASP A 259 -12.72 2.53 -0.60
CA ASP A 259 -13.85 1.70 -0.24
C ASP A 259 -13.49 0.90 1.03
N ALA A 260 -14.47 0.64 1.89
CA ALA A 260 -14.28 -0.09 3.14
C ALA A 260 -15.37 -1.13 3.35
N ILE A 261 -14.98 -2.30 3.88
CA ILE A 261 -15.87 -3.34 4.38
C ILE A 261 -15.54 -3.52 5.86
N VAL A 262 -16.42 -3.02 6.72
CA VAL A 262 -16.28 -3.11 8.17
C VAL A 262 -17.15 -4.27 8.66
N ILE A 263 -16.60 -5.09 9.55
CA ILE A 263 -17.41 -6.00 10.37
C ILE A 263 -17.87 -5.15 11.56
N ASP A 264 -19.15 -4.80 11.61
CA ASP A 264 -19.72 -4.06 12.73
C ASP A 264 -19.99 -5.02 13.90
N ASP A 265 -19.38 -4.75 15.06
CA ASP A 265 -19.81 -5.29 16.35
C ASP A 265 -20.75 -4.26 17.00
N ASP A 266 -21.85 -3.92 16.33
CA ASP A 266 -22.87 -3.02 16.87
C ASP A 266 -23.87 -3.80 17.73
N GLU A 267 -23.55 -3.95 19.02
CA GLU A 267 -24.54 -3.83 20.11
C GLU A 267 -23.85 -3.67 21.48
N VAL A 268 -23.62 -2.42 21.89
CA VAL A 268 -23.82 -2.03 23.30
C VAL A 268 -24.56 -0.69 23.30
N ILE A 269 -25.89 -0.78 23.34
CA ILE A 269 -26.72 0.29 23.88
C ILE A 269 -26.36 0.41 25.36
N LEU A 270 -25.85 1.56 25.78
CA LEU A 270 -26.11 2.05 27.13
C LEU A 270 -26.63 3.49 27.03
N VAL A 271 -27.88 3.58 27.46
CA VAL A 271 -28.68 4.76 27.71
C VAL A 271 -28.04 5.54 28.85
N ASP A 272 -27.87 6.84 28.67
CA ASP A 272 -28.40 7.90 29.55
C ASP A 272 -28.43 9.24 28.80
#